data_AF-A0A1S9CU79-F1
#
_entry.id   AF-A0A1S9CU79-F1
#
_cell.length_a   1.000
_cell.length_b   1.000
_cell.length_c   1.000
_cell.angle_alpha   90.00
_cell.angle_beta   90.00
_cell.angle_gamma   90.00
#
_symmetry.space_group_name_H-M   'P 1'
#
loop_
_entity.id
_entity.type
_entity.pdbx_description
1 polymer ?
#
loop_
_entity_poly.entity_id
_entity_poly.type
_entity_poly.pdbx_seq_one_letter_code
_entity_poly.pdbx_strand_id
1 'polypeptide(L)'
;MGYRENYFKENTGFMGKWKCVRCKKWFPKEQIDIDHIIPKSKGGSDKLYNLQAMCRKCNRSKGNKTNNTVGDLVKHNAKRTIKNGVKNATNIGKK
;
A
#
# COMPACT_ATOMS: atom_id res chain seq x y z
N MET A 1 -13.94 -11.06 4.20
CA MET A 1 -12.66 -10.37 4.51
C MET A 1 -12.57 -9.16 3.58
N GLY A 2 -12.45 -7.95 4.13
CA GLY A 2 -12.36 -6.73 3.33
C GLY A 2 -10.95 -6.52 2.76
N TYR A 3 -10.83 -5.51 1.89
CA TYR A 3 -9.56 -5.16 1.26
C TYR A 3 -8.50 -4.71 2.27
N ARG A 4 -8.92 -4.15 3.41
CA ARG A 4 -8.04 -3.67 4.49
C ARG A 4 -7.36 -4.84 5.18
N GLU A 5 -8.12 -5.87 5.55
CA GLU A 5 -7.57 -7.07 6.19
C GLU A 5 -6.59 -7.78 5.27
N ASN A 6 -6.96 -7.92 3.98
CA ASN A 6 -6.09 -8.52 2.97
C ASN A 6 -4.78 -7.74 2.81
N TYR A 7 -4.83 -6.40 2.81
CA TYR A 7 -3.64 -5.57 2.75
C TYR A 7 -2.69 -5.83 3.92
N PHE A 8 -3.20 -5.90 5.16
CA PHE A 8 -2.36 -6.13 6.33
C PHE A 8 -1.76 -7.54 6.38
N LYS A 9 -2.49 -8.55 5.88
CA LYS A 9 -1.99 -9.93 5.78
C LYS A 9 -0.82 -10.02 4.79
N GLU A 10 -0.92 -9.39 3.63
CA GLU A 10 0.12 -9.47 2.60
C GLU A 10 1.29 -8.47 2.79
N ASN A 11 1.04 -7.39 3.51
CA ASN A 11 2.03 -6.36 3.82
C ASN A 11 2.22 -6.29 5.32
N THR A 12 2.89 -7.30 5.88
CA THR A 12 3.23 -7.31 7.31
C THR A 12 4.05 -6.08 7.67
N GLY A 13 3.61 -5.38 8.71
CA GLY A 13 4.29 -4.20 9.23
C GLY A 13 5.59 -4.57 9.94
N PHE A 14 6.52 -3.62 10.04
CA PHE A 14 7.72 -3.80 10.85
C PHE A 14 7.37 -3.52 12.31
N MET A 15 7.54 -4.51 13.18
CA MET A 15 7.19 -4.41 14.61
C MET A 15 5.74 -3.95 14.85
N GLY A 16 4.79 -4.43 14.03
CA GLY A 16 3.38 -4.02 14.13
C GLY A 16 3.10 -2.57 13.71
N LYS A 17 4.02 -1.93 12.98
CA LYS A 17 3.85 -0.58 12.43
C LYS A 17 3.97 -0.56 10.92
N TRP A 18 3.29 0.39 10.29
CA TRP A 18 3.30 0.63 8.85
C TRP A 18 3.82 2.01 8.52
N LYS A 19 4.64 2.08 7.48
CA LYS A 19 5.21 3.33 6.99
C LYS A 19 4.20 4.02 6.08
N CYS A 20 3.81 5.25 6.42
CA CYS A 20 2.96 6.06 5.55
C CYS A 20 3.70 6.38 4.24
N VAL A 21 3.07 6.11 3.10
CA VAL A 21 3.66 6.39 1.78
C VAL A 21 3.90 7.87 1.51
N ARG A 22 3.19 8.78 2.19
CA ARG A 22 3.33 10.22 2.01
C ARG A 22 4.37 10.83 2.94
N CYS A 23 4.12 10.84 4.25
CA CYS A 23 5.01 11.47 5.23
C CYS A 23 6.20 10.59 5.69
N LYS A 24 6.27 9.33 5.25
CA LYS A 24 7.36 8.38 5.54
C LYS A 24 7.58 8.04 7.02
N LYS A 25 6.68 8.45 7.92
CA LYS A 25 6.70 8.07 9.34
C LYS A 25 6.02 6.71 9.55
N TRP A 26 6.36 6.03 10.64
CA TRP A 26 5.80 4.74 11.05
C TRP A 26 4.64 4.93 12.03
N PHE A 27 3.54 4.21 11.81
CA PHE A 27 2.32 4.30 12.63
C PHE A 27 1.83 2.90 13.01
N PRO A 28 1.24 2.73 14.21
CA PRO A 28 0.58 1.47 14.56
C PRO A 28 -0.67 1.24 13.68
N LYS A 29 -1.18 0.01 13.67
CA LYS A 29 -2.28 -0.42 12.79
C LYS A 29 -3.52 0.47 12.94
N GLU A 30 -3.79 0.95 14.13
CA GLU A 30 -4.98 1.73 14.47
C GLU A 30 -4.90 3.14 13.86
N GLN A 31 -3.69 3.66 13.65
CA GLN A 31 -3.45 5.01 13.11
C GLN A 31 -3.14 5.01 11.60
N ILE A 32 -3.13 3.84 10.97
CA ILE A 32 -2.92 3.68 9.54
C ILE A 32 -4.25 3.34 8.84
N ASP A 33 -4.48 4.03 7.73
CA ASP A 33 -5.54 3.74 6.78
C ASP A 33 -4.97 3.03 5.56
N ILE A 34 -5.79 2.16 4.98
CA ILE A 34 -5.54 1.60 3.65
C ILE A 34 -6.29 2.47 2.65
N ASP A 35 -5.54 3.29 1.94
CA ASP A 35 -6.03 4.25 0.96
C ASP A 35 -5.96 3.65 -0.46
N HIS A 36 -6.93 4.02 -1.30
CA HIS A 36 -6.92 3.67 -2.71
C HIS A 36 -6.16 4.73 -3.52
N ILE A 37 -5.13 4.31 -4.25
CA ILE A 37 -4.31 5.18 -5.11
C ILE A 37 -5.21 5.87 -6.16
N ILE A 38 -6.02 5.07 -6.87
CA ILE A 38 -7.18 5.51 -7.65
C ILE A 38 -8.39 5.45 -6.72
N PRO A 39 -9.08 6.56 -6.40
CA PRO A 39 -10.25 6.56 -5.53
C PRO A 39 -11.35 5.60 -6.01
N LYS A 40 -12.07 4.98 -5.08
CA LYS A 40 -13.16 4.05 -5.41
C LYS A 40 -14.27 4.70 -6.25
N SER A 41 -14.57 5.98 -5.97
CA SER A 41 -15.51 6.79 -6.76
C SER A 41 -15.09 7.04 -8.21
N LYS A 42 -13.83 6.74 -8.56
CA LYS A 42 -13.28 6.85 -9.91
C LYS A 42 -12.92 5.49 -10.52
N GLY A 43 -13.55 4.41 -10.04
CA GLY A 43 -13.33 3.05 -10.56
C GLY A 43 -12.09 2.35 -9.99
N GLY A 44 -11.51 2.86 -8.91
CA GLY A 44 -10.36 2.22 -8.26
C GLY A 44 -10.70 0.84 -7.69
N SER A 45 -9.90 -0.17 -8.05
CA SER A 45 -10.09 -1.54 -7.57
C SER A 45 -9.66 -1.73 -6.12
N ASP A 46 -10.21 -2.74 -5.45
CA ASP A 46 -9.79 -3.21 -4.12
C ASP A 46 -8.54 -4.14 -4.16
N LYS A 47 -7.85 -4.21 -5.30
CA LYS A 47 -6.64 -5.03 -5.48
C LYS A 47 -5.40 -4.33 -4.92
N LEU A 48 -4.44 -5.10 -4.41
CA LEU A 48 -3.26 -4.56 -3.71
C LEU A 48 -2.37 -3.62 -4.52
N TYR A 49 -2.38 -3.73 -5.85
CA TYR A 49 -1.67 -2.79 -6.71
C TYR A 49 -2.23 -1.36 -6.61
N ASN A 50 -3.47 -1.21 -6.13
CA ASN A 50 -4.17 0.05 -5.97
C ASN A 50 -4.32 0.46 -4.48
N LEU A 51 -3.78 -0.32 -3.54
CA LEU A 51 -3.90 -0.05 -2.11
C LEU A 51 -2.57 0.39 -1.52
N GLN A 52 -2.59 1.38 -0.64
CA GLN A 52 -1.40 1.91 0.02
C GLN A 52 -1.65 2.27 1.49
N ALA A 53 -0.61 2.11 2.32
CA ALA A 53 -0.65 2.52 3.72
C ALA A 53 -0.46 4.04 3.88
N MET A 54 -1.44 4.72 4.45
CA MET A 54 -1.38 6.15 4.75
C MET A 54 -1.79 6.45 6.19
N CYS A 55 -1.11 7.37 6.88
CA CYS A 55 -1.62 7.80 8.19
C CYS A 55 -2.90 8.62 8.01
N ARG A 56 -3.77 8.62 9.03
CA ARG A 56 -5.06 9.33 9.01
C ARG A 56 -4.93 10.79 8.55
N LYS A 57 -3.93 11.53 9.03
CA LYS A 57 -3.67 12.93 8.63
C LYS A 57 -3.37 13.06 7.13
N CYS A 58 -2.46 12.24 6.61
CA CYS A 58 -2.10 12.28 5.20
C CYS A 58 -3.25 11.83 4.31
N ASN A 59 -4.01 10.82 4.75
CA ASN A 59 -5.17 10.27 4.05
C ASN A 59 -6.26 11.33 3.91
N ARG A 60 -6.64 11.98 5.03
CA ARG A 60 -7.59 13.11 5.03
C ARG A 60 -7.15 14.27 4.14
N SER A 61 -5.85 14.62 4.15
CA SER A 61 -5.30 15.66 3.28
C SER A 61 -5.34 15.31 1.78
N LYS A 62 -5.25 14.01 1.42
CA LYS A 62 -5.41 13.54 0.04
C LYS A 62 -6.88 13.62 -0.40
N GLY A 63 -7.80 13.10 0.41
CA GLY A 63 -9.22 13.01 0.05
C GLY A 63 -9.42 12.30 -1.29
N ASN A 64 -10.28 12.85 -2.15
CA ASN A 64 -10.58 12.30 -3.48
C ASN A 64 -9.70 12.87 -4.61
N LYS A 65 -8.62 13.57 -4.27
CA LYS A 65 -7.72 14.18 -5.26
C LYS A 65 -6.97 13.09 -6.03
N THR A 66 -6.87 13.27 -7.35
CA THR A 66 -6.16 12.34 -8.25
C THR A 66 -4.85 12.89 -8.80
N ASN A 67 -4.40 14.03 -8.28
CA ASN A 67 -3.30 14.83 -8.85
C ASN A 67 -2.00 14.02 -9.03
N ASN A 68 -1.74 13.03 -8.16
CA ASN A 68 -0.53 12.21 -8.22
C ASN A 68 -0.81 10.71 -8.42
N THR A 69 -2.04 10.33 -8.79
CA THR A 69 -2.46 8.92 -8.86
C THR A 69 -1.57 8.09 -9.79
N VAL A 70 -1.19 8.60 -10.96
CA VAL A 70 -0.30 7.89 -11.90
C VAL A 70 1.08 7.67 -11.28
N GLY A 71 1.69 8.72 -10.73
CA GLY A 71 3.01 8.64 -10.11
C GLY A 71 3.03 7.71 -8.89
N ASP A 72 1.97 7.74 -8.07
CA ASP A 72 1.81 6.86 -6.92
C ASP A 72 1.64 5.40 -7.37
N LEU A 73 0.85 5.15 -8.42
CA LEU A 73 0.62 3.80 -8.96
C LEU A 73 1.93 3.19 -9.51
N VAL A 74 2.70 3.97 -10.27
CA VAL A 74 4.00 3.53 -10.80
C VAL A 74 4.98 3.24 -9.67
N LYS A 75 5.15 4.18 -8.73
CA LYS A 75 6.08 4.02 -7.59
C LYS A 75 5.70 2.84 -6.69
N HIS A 76 4.42 2.62 -6.46
CA HIS A 76 3.93 1.52 -5.63
C HIS A 76 4.14 0.17 -6.31
N ASN A 77 3.77 0.06 -7.58
CA ASN A 77 3.87 -1.21 -8.31
C ASN A 77 5.31 -1.60 -8.64
N ALA A 78 6.18 -0.64 -8.97
CA ALA A 78 7.61 -0.91 -9.18
C ALA A 78 8.24 -1.58 -7.95
N LYS A 79 7.95 -1.06 -6.75
CA LYS A 79 8.44 -1.64 -5.48
C LYS A 79 7.90 -3.06 -5.26
N ARG A 80 6.64 -3.32 -5.62
CA ARG A 80 6.03 -4.65 -5.50
C ARG A 80 6.65 -5.65 -6.48
N THR A 81 6.88 -5.25 -7.72
CA THR A 81 7.52 -6.09 -8.74
C THR A 81 8.92 -6.52 -8.27
N ILE A 82 9.73 -5.57 -7.77
CA ILE A 82 11.06 -5.89 -7.22
C ILE A 82 10.95 -6.84 -6.03
N LYS A 83 10.05 -6.57 -5.07
CA LYS A 83 9.85 -7.45 -3.89
C LYS A 83 9.45 -8.86 -4.29
N ASN A 84 8.56 -9.01 -5.28
CA ASN A 84 8.11 -10.31 -5.75
C ASN A 84 9.20 -11.04 -6.54
N GLY A 85 9.95 -10.32 -7.38
CA GLY A 85 11.11 -10.87 -8.09
C GLY A 85 12.17 -11.41 -7.12
N VAL A 86 12.50 -10.66 -6.06
CA VAL A 86 13.42 -11.11 -5.00
C VAL A 86 12.89 -12.34 -4.28
N LYS A 87 11.61 -12.35 -3.86
CA LYS A 87 10.99 -13.52 -3.22
C LYS A 87 11.05 -14.77 -4.09
N ASN A 88 10.72 -14.63 -5.37
CA ASN A 88 10.77 -15.73 -6.33
C ASN A 88 12.21 -16.25 -6.48
N ALA A 89 13.19 -15.35 -6.65
CA ALA A 89 14.60 -15.73 -6.73
C ALA A 89 15.09 -16.48 -5.49
N THR A 90 14.71 -16.05 -4.28
CA THR A 90 15.08 -16.73 -3.03
C THR A 90 14.43 -18.11 -2.85
N ASN A 91 13.38 -18.43 -3.61
CA ASN A 91 12.69 -19.72 -3.55
C ASN A 91 13.19 -20.72 -4.60
N ILE A 92 13.97 -20.30 -5.60
CA ILE A 92 14.48 -21.18 -6.68
C ILE A 92 15.46 -22.23 -6.13
N GLY A 93 16.16 -21.96 -5.03
CA GLY A 93 17.12 -22.88 -4.40
C GLY A 93 16.57 -23.71 -3.21
N LYS A 94 15.24 -23.74 -2.99
CA LYS A 94 14.60 -24.47 -1.89
C LYS A 94 13.82 -25.72 -2.34
N LYS A 95 14.12 -26.25 -3.53
CA LYS A 95 13.63 -27.56 -3.97
C LYS A 95 14.68 -28.63 -3.74
#